data_AF-A0A970VNZ2-F1
#
_entry.id   AF-A0A970VNZ2-F1
#
_cell.length_a   1.000
_cell.length_b   1.000
_cell.length_c   1.000
_cell.angle_alpha   90.00
_cell.angle_beta   90.00
_cell.angle_gamma   90.00
#
_symmetry.space_group_name_H-M   'P 1'
#
loop_
_entity.id
_entity.type
_entity.pdbx_description
1 polymer ?
#
loop_
_entity_poly.entity_id
_entity_poly.type
_entity_poly.pdbx_seq_one_letter_code
_entity_poly.pdbx_strand_id
1 'polypeptide(L)'
;MNARQRMVLFALCLLMAFALSSCSQDQSSAYNKALTIFATGDYLASSEAFDKIGDYSNAATYAAYSHGMVLYEQERYDEAEPYFASARDFMYGDERYKFCHAYVLEAEGKFDEAAAIYLELGEYESAAARYAYANARVAETNADYLTALYGYQIAGEYSDASERLYLLQMQIYRHAGEVKEEGLYDQAMAFYGYLGDFLDCEAQAKECKDFYRDQLYKQAEVILAGGDLQAAYDAFNGLIGYSDSAQRADDLAILLGIETVDESN
;
A
#
# COMPACT_ATOMS: atom_id res chain seq x y z
N MET A 1 19.62 -65.20 33.35
CA MET A 1 18.17 -65.02 33.57
C MET A 1 17.50 -66.37 33.72
N ASN A 2 16.87 -66.64 34.86
CA ASN A 2 16.12 -67.89 35.09
C ASN A 2 14.74 -67.85 34.41
N ALA A 3 14.08 -69.01 34.26
CA ALA A 3 12.81 -69.13 33.51
C ALA A 3 11.72 -68.17 34.03
N ARG A 4 11.67 -67.94 35.34
CA ARG A 4 10.76 -67.00 36.00
C ARG A 4 11.02 -65.54 35.58
N GLN A 5 12.28 -65.11 35.49
CA GLN A 5 12.65 -63.78 35.00
C GLN A 5 12.33 -63.58 33.51
N ARG A 6 12.49 -64.62 32.67
CA ARG A 6 12.11 -64.57 31.24
C ARG A 6 10.60 -64.40 31.06
N MET A 7 9.81 -65.11 31.85
CA MET A 7 8.35 -65.04 31.81
C MET A 7 7.82 -63.67 32.27
N VAL A 8 8.42 -63.10 33.32
CA VAL A 8 8.08 -61.75 33.82
C VAL A 8 8.44 -60.67 32.80
N LEU A 9 9.62 -60.76 32.15
CA LEU A 9 10.03 -59.80 31.12
C LEU A 9 9.10 -59.87 29.89
N PHE A 10 8.72 -61.08 29.45
CA PHE A 10 7.81 -61.27 28.32
C PHE A 10 6.40 -60.74 28.61
N ALA A 11 5.89 -60.94 29.83
CA ALA A 11 4.61 -60.37 30.27
C ALA A 11 4.66 -58.83 30.35
N LEU A 12 5.77 -58.24 30.81
CA LEU A 12 6.00 -56.79 30.81
C LEU A 12 6.05 -56.20 29.39
N CYS A 13 6.72 -56.88 28.45
CA CYS A 13 6.75 -56.49 27.04
C CYS A 13 5.37 -56.58 26.38
N LEU A 14 4.57 -57.61 26.67
CA LEU A 14 3.20 -57.74 26.17
C LEU A 14 2.25 -56.69 26.77
N LEU A 15 2.38 -56.36 28.05
CA LEU A 15 1.62 -55.28 28.69
C LEU A 15 1.98 -53.91 28.12
N MET A 16 3.27 -53.64 27.87
CA MET A 16 3.70 -52.42 27.19
C MET A 16 3.18 -52.36 25.75
N ALA A 17 3.26 -53.45 24.99
CA ALA A 17 2.73 -53.50 23.62
C ALA A 17 1.21 -53.30 23.56
N PHE A 18 0.47 -53.88 24.52
CA PHE A 18 -0.98 -53.70 24.62
C PHE A 18 -1.36 -52.26 25.04
N ALA A 19 -0.66 -51.69 26.02
CA ALA A 19 -0.88 -50.31 26.47
C ALA A 19 -0.54 -49.28 25.38
N LEU A 20 0.53 -49.51 24.60
CA LEU A 20 0.88 -48.68 23.45
C LEU A 20 -0.20 -48.75 22.37
N SER A 21 -0.72 -49.94 22.07
CA SER A 21 -1.77 -50.13 21.06
C SER A 21 -3.12 -49.51 21.46
N SER A 22 -3.49 -49.55 22.74
CA SER A 22 -4.72 -48.92 23.22
C SER A 22 -4.62 -47.40 23.24
N CYS A 23 -3.45 -46.87 23.62
CA CYS A 23 -3.19 -45.43 23.63
C CYS A 23 -3.21 -44.85 22.19
N SER A 24 -2.62 -45.56 21.23
CA SER A 24 -2.65 -45.13 19.82
C SER A 24 -4.06 -45.14 19.21
N GLN A 25 -4.90 -46.11 19.60
CA GLN A 25 -6.28 -46.18 19.09
C GLN A 25 -7.16 -45.06 19.64
N ASP A 26 -6.97 -44.70 20.91
CA ASP A 26 -7.68 -43.60 21.57
C ASP A 26 -7.29 -42.24 20.96
N GLN A 27 -5.99 -42.00 20.76
CA GLN A 27 -5.47 -40.80 20.10
C GLN A 27 -6.00 -40.64 18.66
N SER A 28 -6.05 -41.73 17.88
CA SER A 28 -6.60 -41.71 16.52
C SER A 28 -8.09 -41.33 16.49
N SER A 29 -8.89 -41.85 17.44
CA SER A 29 -10.32 -41.49 17.54
C SER A 29 -10.50 -40.03 17.96
N ALA A 30 -9.74 -39.56 18.96
CA ALA A 30 -9.75 -38.17 19.39
C ALA A 30 -9.36 -37.21 18.25
N TYR A 31 -8.32 -37.57 17.49
CA TYR A 31 -7.86 -36.81 16.33
C TYR A 31 -8.93 -36.67 15.25
N ASN A 32 -9.62 -37.75 14.88
CA ASN A 32 -10.70 -37.69 13.90
C ASN A 32 -11.89 -36.84 14.38
N LYS A 33 -12.20 -36.85 15.68
CA LYS A 33 -13.20 -35.96 16.27
C LYS A 33 -12.76 -34.50 16.22
N ALA A 34 -11.51 -34.20 16.58
CA ALA A 34 -10.95 -32.85 16.51
C ALA A 34 -10.94 -32.30 15.07
N LEU A 35 -10.63 -33.14 14.07
CA LEU A 35 -10.79 -32.78 12.65
C LEU A 35 -12.24 -32.48 12.27
N THR A 36 -13.21 -33.22 12.82
CA THR A 36 -14.63 -32.96 12.58
C THR A 36 -15.04 -31.61 13.13
N ILE A 37 -14.57 -31.25 14.33
CA ILE A 37 -14.81 -29.92 14.95
C ILE A 37 -14.12 -28.82 14.14
N PHE A 38 -12.88 -29.03 13.73
CA PHE A 38 -12.15 -28.08 12.87
C PHE A 38 -12.92 -27.77 11.58
N ALA A 39 -13.46 -28.80 10.93
CA ALA A 39 -14.22 -28.66 9.70
C ALA A 39 -15.54 -27.88 9.87
N THR A 40 -16.06 -27.72 11.09
CA THR A 40 -17.23 -26.85 11.34
C THR A 40 -16.86 -25.37 11.50
N GLY A 41 -15.57 -25.04 11.57
CA GLY A 41 -15.09 -23.68 11.84
C GLY A 41 -15.20 -23.27 13.32
N ASP A 42 -15.50 -24.19 14.23
CA ASP A 42 -15.45 -23.91 15.67
C ASP A 42 -14.00 -24.00 16.14
N TYR A 43 -13.23 -22.94 15.85
CA TYR A 43 -11.79 -22.91 16.10
C TYR A 43 -11.45 -22.90 17.59
N LEU A 44 -12.34 -22.39 18.45
CA LEU A 44 -12.16 -22.46 19.90
C LEU A 44 -12.28 -23.91 20.38
N ALA A 45 -13.35 -24.63 20.04
CA ALA A 45 -13.48 -26.02 20.43
C ALA A 45 -12.42 -26.91 19.73
N SER A 46 -12.02 -26.55 18.51
CA SER A 46 -10.99 -27.26 17.76
C SER A 46 -9.62 -27.17 18.44
N SER A 47 -9.19 -25.96 18.80
CA SER A 47 -7.91 -25.75 19.47
C SER A 47 -7.83 -26.53 20.79
N GLU A 48 -8.87 -26.44 21.64
CA GLU A 48 -8.95 -27.22 22.88
C GLU A 48 -8.90 -28.74 22.66
N ALA A 49 -9.53 -29.23 21.57
CA ALA A 49 -9.53 -30.64 21.24
C ALA A 49 -8.16 -31.13 20.76
N PHE A 50 -7.45 -30.33 19.96
CA PHE A 50 -6.11 -30.67 19.48
C PHE A 50 -5.03 -30.51 20.55
N ASP A 51 -5.14 -29.52 21.44
CA ASP A 51 -4.24 -29.37 22.60
C ASP A 51 -4.24 -30.61 23.50
N LYS A 52 -5.42 -31.22 23.70
CA LYS A 52 -5.56 -32.47 24.48
C LYS A 52 -4.90 -33.67 23.82
N ILE A 53 -4.69 -33.63 22.50
CA ILE A 53 -4.07 -34.72 21.73
C ILE A 53 -2.53 -34.65 21.79
N GLY A 54 -1.97 -33.43 21.80
CA GLY A 54 -0.51 -33.21 21.88
C GLY A 54 0.22 -33.59 20.59
N ASP A 55 1.32 -34.33 20.70
CA ASP A 55 2.25 -34.60 19.59
C ASP A 55 1.79 -35.70 18.61
N TYR A 56 0.54 -36.17 18.71
CA TYR A 56 0.04 -37.20 17.80
C TYR A 56 -0.28 -36.60 16.43
N SER A 57 0.36 -37.12 15.38
CA SER A 57 0.17 -36.66 14.00
C SER A 57 0.45 -35.14 13.90
N ASN A 58 -0.36 -34.40 13.15
CA ASN A 58 -0.23 -32.95 13.00
C ASN A 58 -1.12 -32.18 14.00
N ALA A 59 -1.52 -32.78 15.13
CA ALA A 59 -2.43 -32.14 16.08
C ALA A 59 -1.90 -30.79 16.59
N ALA A 60 -0.60 -30.68 16.86
CA ALA A 60 0.02 -29.41 17.25
C ALA A 60 -0.14 -28.32 16.17
N THR A 61 0.00 -28.64 14.89
CA THR A 61 -0.21 -27.69 13.78
C THR A 61 -1.67 -27.26 13.68
N TYR A 62 -2.61 -28.20 13.83
CA TYR A 62 -4.04 -27.88 13.85
C TYR A 62 -4.41 -27.02 15.07
N ALA A 63 -3.87 -27.33 16.25
CA ALA A 63 -4.06 -26.52 17.45
C ALA A 63 -3.56 -25.10 17.24
N ALA A 64 -2.32 -24.94 16.74
CA ALA A 64 -1.73 -23.63 16.45
C ALA A 64 -2.59 -22.85 15.45
N TYR A 65 -2.96 -23.44 14.32
CA TYR A 65 -3.81 -22.77 13.34
C TYR A 65 -5.17 -22.38 13.92
N SER A 66 -5.83 -23.26 14.69
CA SER A 66 -7.11 -22.96 15.34
C SER A 66 -7.01 -21.83 16.37
N HIS A 67 -5.96 -21.81 17.21
CA HIS A 67 -5.70 -20.70 18.13
C HIS A 67 -5.48 -19.38 17.37
N GLY A 68 -4.68 -19.43 16.29
CA GLY A 68 -4.47 -18.29 15.40
C GLY A 68 -5.78 -17.76 14.83
N MET A 69 -6.67 -18.64 14.33
CA MET A 69 -7.96 -18.26 13.78
C MET A 69 -8.89 -17.60 14.82
N VAL A 70 -8.93 -18.10 16.07
CA VAL A 70 -9.72 -17.46 17.14
C VAL A 70 -9.30 -16.01 17.36
N LEU A 71 -8.00 -15.73 17.33
CA LEU A 71 -7.45 -14.39 17.52
C LEU A 71 -7.61 -13.53 16.25
N TYR A 72 -7.42 -14.13 15.08
CA TYR A 72 -7.54 -13.47 13.78
C TYR A 72 -8.96 -12.97 13.51
N GLU A 73 -9.98 -13.77 13.84
CA GLU A 73 -11.40 -13.39 13.73
C GLU A 73 -11.79 -12.28 14.71
N GLN A 74 -10.99 -12.06 15.76
CA GLN A 74 -11.11 -10.94 16.70
C GLN A 74 -10.23 -9.74 16.30
N GLU A 75 -9.58 -9.80 15.14
CA GLU A 75 -8.62 -8.79 14.63
C GLU A 75 -7.41 -8.56 15.56
N ARG A 76 -7.12 -9.52 16.46
CA ARG A 76 -5.97 -9.50 17.38
C ARG A 76 -4.75 -10.09 16.68
N TYR A 77 -4.32 -9.41 15.62
CA TYR A 77 -3.31 -9.92 14.70
C TYR A 77 -1.92 -10.07 15.34
N ASP A 78 -1.56 -9.18 16.24
CA ASP A 78 -0.33 -9.25 17.05
C ASP A 78 -0.26 -10.53 17.90
N GLU A 79 -1.38 -10.92 18.51
CA GLU A 79 -1.46 -12.15 19.29
C GLU A 79 -1.61 -13.40 18.41
N ALA A 80 -2.19 -13.27 17.21
CA ALA A 80 -2.36 -14.36 16.26
C ALA A 80 -1.06 -14.75 15.52
N GLU A 81 -0.16 -13.78 15.30
CA GLU A 81 1.11 -13.95 14.58
C GLU A 81 1.92 -15.19 15.02
N PRO A 82 2.25 -15.41 16.32
CA PRO A 82 3.07 -16.56 16.74
C PRO A 82 2.41 -17.92 16.44
N TYR A 83 1.07 -17.97 16.42
CA TYR A 83 0.34 -19.19 16.08
C TYR A 83 0.44 -19.49 14.59
N PHE A 84 0.26 -18.50 13.72
CA PHE A 84 0.45 -18.68 12.28
C PHE A 84 1.91 -18.90 11.90
N ALA A 85 2.86 -18.32 12.63
CA ALA A 85 4.29 -18.63 12.47
C ALA A 85 4.58 -20.13 12.68
N SER A 86 3.84 -20.77 13.58
CA SER A 86 3.93 -22.22 13.87
C SER A 86 3.15 -23.09 12.87
N ALA A 87 2.36 -22.49 11.98
CA ALA A 87 1.49 -23.18 11.04
C ALA A 87 1.66 -22.68 9.59
N ARG A 88 2.81 -22.09 9.22
CA ARG A 88 3.01 -21.44 7.91
C ARG A 88 2.78 -22.36 6.72
N ASP A 89 3.26 -23.59 6.80
CA ASP A 89 3.11 -24.60 5.73
C ASP A 89 1.73 -25.28 5.73
N PHE A 90 0.77 -24.77 6.52
CA PHE A 90 -0.54 -25.38 6.71
C PHE A 90 -1.66 -24.42 6.27
N MET A 91 -2.37 -24.79 5.21
CA MET A 91 -3.47 -24.01 4.63
C MET A 91 -3.01 -22.58 4.30
N TYR A 92 -3.77 -21.55 4.68
CA TYR A 92 -3.39 -20.14 4.52
C TYR A 92 -2.51 -19.64 5.68
N GLY A 93 -1.70 -20.51 6.27
CA GLY A 93 -0.89 -20.17 7.43
C GLY A 93 0.19 -19.15 7.10
N ASP A 94 0.83 -19.26 5.92
CA ASP A 94 1.84 -18.30 5.49
C ASP A 94 1.24 -16.92 5.19
N GLU A 95 0.10 -16.88 4.49
CA GLU A 95 -0.60 -15.63 4.18
C GLU A 95 -1.07 -14.93 5.46
N ARG A 96 -1.67 -15.66 6.41
CA ARG A 96 -2.09 -15.07 7.69
C ARG A 96 -0.92 -14.65 8.57
N TYR A 97 0.17 -15.42 8.58
CA TYR A 97 1.40 -15.01 9.25
C TYR A 97 1.89 -13.68 8.66
N LYS A 98 2.05 -13.60 7.34
CA LYS A 98 2.48 -12.37 6.65
C LYS A 98 1.54 -11.21 6.93
N PHE A 99 0.23 -11.44 6.89
CA PHE A 99 -0.76 -10.39 7.15
C PHE A 99 -0.65 -9.86 8.59
N CYS A 100 -0.54 -10.76 9.58
CA CYS A 100 -0.34 -10.38 10.98
C CYS A 100 0.99 -9.67 11.19
N HIS A 101 2.06 -10.17 10.58
CA HIS A 101 3.39 -9.59 10.69
C HIS A 101 3.44 -8.17 10.11
N ALA A 102 2.85 -7.97 8.93
CA ALA A 102 2.72 -6.65 8.31
C ALA A 102 1.88 -5.69 9.16
N TYR A 103 0.83 -6.19 9.81
CA TYR A 103 0.02 -5.40 10.75
C TYR A 103 0.85 -4.91 11.94
N VAL A 104 1.66 -5.79 12.53
CA VAL A 104 2.55 -5.43 13.66
C VAL A 104 3.59 -4.40 13.22
N LEU A 105 4.21 -4.57 12.05
CA LEU A 105 5.15 -3.61 11.49
C LEU A 105 4.49 -2.24 11.24
N GLU A 106 3.25 -2.22 10.74
CA GLU A 106 2.47 -0.99 10.55
C GLU A 106 2.21 -0.29 11.90
N ALA A 107 1.82 -1.03 12.94
CA ALA A 107 1.60 -0.50 14.28
C ALA A 107 2.89 0.04 14.93
N GLU A 108 4.04 -0.52 14.59
CA GLU A 108 5.37 -0.03 14.96
C GLU A 108 5.83 1.19 14.14
N GLY A 109 5.08 1.58 13.11
CA GLY A 109 5.42 2.68 12.21
C GLY A 109 6.44 2.32 11.13
N LYS A 110 6.75 1.03 10.93
CA LYS A 110 7.66 0.53 9.90
C LYS A 110 6.92 0.32 8.58
N PHE A 111 6.41 1.42 8.03
CA PHE A 111 5.52 1.39 6.87
C PHE A 111 6.17 0.82 5.60
N ASP A 112 7.48 1.01 5.40
CA ASP A 112 8.20 0.47 4.24
C ASP A 112 8.24 -1.08 4.27
N GLU A 113 8.61 -1.65 5.42
CA GLU A 113 8.62 -3.10 5.64
C GLU A 113 7.20 -3.69 5.54
N ALA A 114 6.21 -3.02 6.13
CA ALA A 114 4.81 -3.45 6.04
C ALA A 114 4.28 -3.40 4.61
N ALA A 115 4.56 -2.33 3.85
CA ALA A 115 4.15 -2.17 2.47
C ALA A 115 4.71 -3.29 1.58
N ALA A 116 5.99 -3.66 1.75
CA ALA A 116 6.60 -4.75 0.98
C ALA A 116 5.85 -6.09 1.16
N ILE A 117 5.43 -6.40 2.39
CA ILE A 117 4.70 -7.64 2.69
C ILE A 117 3.25 -7.57 2.19
N TYR A 118 2.56 -6.45 2.39
CA TYR A 118 1.20 -6.29 1.87
C TYR A 118 1.15 -6.33 0.33
N LEU A 119 2.19 -5.83 -0.34
CA LEU A 119 2.32 -5.96 -1.79
C LEU A 119 2.47 -7.42 -2.23
N GLU A 120 3.26 -8.22 -1.50
CA GLU A 120 3.41 -9.66 -1.77
C GLU A 120 2.07 -10.40 -1.61
N LEU A 121 1.27 -10.00 -0.61
CA LEU A 121 -0.05 -10.57 -0.33
C LEU A 121 -1.11 -10.20 -1.39
N GLY A 122 -0.95 -9.09 -2.12
CA GLY A 122 -1.85 -8.67 -3.19
C GLY A 122 -3.31 -8.51 -2.73
N GLU A 123 -4.21 -9.27 -3.36
CA GLU A 123 -5.65 -9.25 -3.09
C GLU A 123 -6.07 -10.09 -1.86
N TYR A 124 -5.12 -10.57 -1.05
CA TYR A 124 -5.45 -11.29 0.17
C TYR A 124 -6.12 -10.35 1.18
N GLU A 125 -7.42 -10.54 1.40
CA GLU A 125 -8.23 -9.76 2.33
C GLU A 125 -8.09 -8.24 2.10
N SER A 126 -7.66 -7.48 3.11
CA SER A 126 -7.47 -6.03 3.03
C SER A 126 -6.03 -5.62 2.70
N ALA A 127 -5.17 -6.55 2.26
CA ALA A 127 -3.76 -6.28 2.01
C ALA A 127 -3.55 -5.17 0.95
N ALA A 128 -4.32 -5.14 -0.13
CA ALA A 128 -4.21 -4.08 -1.15
C ALA A 128 -4.47 -2.67 -0.58
N ALA A 129 -5.50 -2.50 0.26
CA ALA A 129 -5.81 -1.21 0.89
C ALA A 129 -4.74 -0.80 1.92
N ARG A 130 -4.24 -1.79 2.70
CA ARG A 130 -3.17 -1.59 3.68
C ARG A 130 -1.81 -1.29 3.02
N TYR A 131 -1.52 -1.92 1.89
CA TYR A 131 -0.38 -1.58 1.03
C TYR A 131 -0.47 -0.12 0.58
N ALA A 132 -1.61 0.28 0.02
CA ALA A 132 -1.82 1.64 -0.45
C ALA A 132 -1.61 2.66 0.68
N TYR A 133 -2.12 2.37 1.88
CA TYR A 133 -1.91 3.19 3.06
C TYR A 133 -0.45 3.25 3.51
N ALA A 134 0.20 2.11 3.71
CA ALA A 134 1.59 2.05 4.16
C ALA A 134 2.54 2.72 3.15
N ASN A 135 2.33 2.49 1.85
CA ASN A 135 3.09 3.16 0.80
C ASN A 135 2.83 4.69 0.79
N ALA A 136 1.58 5.14 1.01
CA ALA A 136 1.27 6.57 1.14
C ALA A 136 1.98 7.21 2.33
N ARG A 137 2.10 6.50 3.47
CA ARG A 137 2.85 6.98 4.65
C ARG A 137 4.33 7.16 4.36
N VAL A 138 4.93 6.24 3.61
CA VAL A 138 6.33 6.35 3.16
C VAL A 138 6.49 7.53 2.21
N ALA A 139 5.61 7.65 1.21
CA ALA A 139 5.63 8.73 0.24
C ALA A 139 5.44 10.11 0.88
N GLU A 140 4.50 10.25 1.83
CA GLU A 140 4.27 11.49 2.57
C GLU A 140 5.53 11.93 3.32
N THR A 141 6.22 10.99 3.97
CA THR A 141 7.48 11.27 4.69
C THR A 141 8.59 11.76 3.75
N ASN A 142 8.61 11.25 2.51
CA ASN A 142 9.57 11.63 1.48
C ASN A 142 9.14 12.85 0.65
N ALA A 143 8.01 13.48 0.97
CA ALA A 143 7.38 14.55 0.19
C ALA A 143 7.08 14.16 -1.28
N ASP A 144 6.88 12.87 -1.56
CA ASP A 144 6.32 12.40 -2.83
C ASP A 144 4.79 12.53 -2.78
N TYR A 145 4.32 13.75 -3.03
CA TYR A 145 2.92 14.13 -2.88
C TYR A 145 1.97 13.36 -3.78
N LEU A 146 2.34 13.08 -5.03
CA LEU A 146 1.44 12.38 -5.95
C LEU A 146 1.20 10.94 -5.50
N THR A 147 2.27 10.24 -5.13
CA THR A 147 2.17 8.87 -4.60
C THR A 147 1.37 8.84 -3.31
N ALA A 148 1.59 9.79 -2.40
CA ALA A 148 0.86 9.90 -1.14
C ALA A 148 -0.65 10.18 -1.35
N LEU A 149 -0.99 11.17 -2.19
CA LEU A 149 -2.39 11.50 -2.52
C LEU A 149 -3.12 10.29 -3.12
N TYR A 150 -2.51 9.63 -4.11
CA TYR A 150 -3.11 8.48 -4.77
C TYR A 150 -3.25 7.29 -3.81
N GLY A 151 -2.22 7.01 -3.00
CA GLY A 151 -2.23 5.91 -2.05
C GLY A 151 -3.29 6.10 -0.95
N TYR A 152 -3.43 7.31 -0.38
CA TYR A 152 -4.50 7.58 0.58
C TYR A 152 -5.90 7.49 -0.04
N GLN A 153 -6.06 7.95 -1.29
CA GLN A 153 -7.33 7.81 -2.00
C GLN A 153 -7.72 6.33 -2.20
N ILE A 154 -6.77 5.45 -2.53
CA ILE A 154 -7.03 4.00 -2.65
C ILE A 154 -7.32 3.37 -1.28
N ALA A 155 -6.55 3.73 -0.26
CA ALA A 155 -6.74 3.22 1.09
C ALA A 155 -8.13 3.56 1.65
N GLY A 156 -8.72 4.69 1.21
CA GLY A 156 -10.09 5.07 1.51
C GLY A 156 -10.33 5.20 3.01
N GLU A 157 -11.27 4.43 3.55
CA GLU A 157 -11.63 4.48 4.98
C GLU A 157 -10.71 3.63 5.87
N TYR A 158 -9.63 3.08 5.34
CA TYR A 158 -8.67 2.34 6.16
C TYR A 158 -7.89 3.29 7.08
N SER A 159 -7.95 3.02 8.40
CA SER A 159 -7.23 3.80 9.42
C SER A 159 -7.56 5.30 9.35
N ASP A 160 -6.55 6.17 9.33
CA ASP A 160 -6.67 7.63 9.20
C ASP A 160 -6.46 8.13 7.75
N ALA A 161 -6.55 7.25 6.74
CA ALA A 161 -6.23 7.59 5.35
C ALA A 161 -7.06 8.76 4.79
N SER A 162 -8.39 8.76 4.99
CA SER A 162 -9.28 9.87 4.58
C SER A 162 -8.89 11.20 5.23
N GLU A 163 -8.52 11.20 6.52
CA GLU A 163 -8.09 12.41 7.22
C GLU A 163 -6.74 12.89 6.71
N ARG A 164 -5.78 11.97 6.51
CA ARG A 164 -4.46 12.28 5.95
C ARG A 164 -4.54 12.83 4.53
N LEU A 165 -5.39 12.26 3.69
CA LEU A 165 -5.65 12.77 2.35
C LEU A 165 -6.08 14.23 2.40
N TYR A 166 -7.09 14.55 3.22
CA TYR A 166 -7.58 15.91 3.37
C TYR A 166 -6.52 16.87 3.90
N LEU A 167 -5.77 16.48 4.94
CA LEU A 167 -4.71 17.30 5.52
C LEU A 167 -3.57 17.56 4.52
N LEU A 168 -3.19 16.55 3.75
CA LEU A 168 -2.17 16.68 2.71
C LEU A 168 -2.63 17.58 1.57
N GLN A 169 -3.88 17.43 1.11
CA GLN A 169 -4.48 18.32 0.11
C GLN A 169 -4.48 19.78 0.58
N MET A 170 -4.88 20.03 1.83
CA MET A 170 -4.84 21.37 2.44
C MET A 170 -3.41 21.92 2.57
N GLN A 171 -2.43 21.08 2.89
CA GLN A 171 -1.03 21.48 2.95
C GLN A 171 -0.51 21.92 1.58
N ILE A 172 -0.71 21.09 0.55
CA ILE A 172 -0.29 21.39 -0.82
C ILE A 172 -1.02 22.63 -1.34
N TYR A 173 -2.31 22.79 -1.03
CA TYR A 173 -3.09 23.96 -1.43
C TYR A 173 -2.51 25.27 -0.88
N ARG A 174 -2.18 25.29 0.41
CA ARG A 174 -1.55 26.47 1.03
C ARG A 174 -0.18 26.75 0.43
N HIS A 175 0.62 25.71 0.24
CA HIS A 175 1.93 25.85 -0.37
C HIS A 175 1.86 26.39 -1.80
N ALA A 176 0.90 25.93 -2.60
CA ALA A 176 0.65 26.46 -3.94
C ALA A 176 0.33 27.97 -3.90
N GLY A 177 -0.44 28.42 -2.89
CA GLY A 177 -0.72 29.84 -2.65
C GLY A 177 0.53 30.66 -2.31
N GLU A 178 1.39 30.15 -1.43
CA GLU A 178 2.67 30.79 -1.07
C GLU A 178 3.57 30.94 -2.31
N VAL A 179 3.73 29.86 -3.08
CA VAL A 179 4.51 29.84 -4.33
C VAL A 179 3.93 30.80 -5.37
N LYS A 180 2.59 30.94 -5.43
CA LYS A 180 1.90 31.92 -6.28
C LYS A 180 2.21 33.35 -5.84
N GLU A 181 2.20 33.65 -4.54
CA GLU A 181 2.51 34.99 -4.01
C GLU A 181 3.97 35.41 -4.29
N GLU A 182 4.88 34.44 -4.38
CA GLU A 182 6.27 34.66 -4.81
C GLU A 182 6.42 34.91 -6.32
N GLY A 183 5.34 34.75 -7.10
CA GLY A 183 5.33 34.93 -8.55
C GLY A 183 5.89 33.75 -9.34
N LEU A 184 6.06 32.59 -8.69
CA LEU A 184 6.51 31.32 -9.28
C LEU A 184 5.31 30.55 -9.85
N TYR A 185 4.65 31.14 -10.85
CA TYR A 185 3.35 30.67 -11.31
C TYR A 185 3.36 29.30 -11.99
N ASP A 186 4.48 28.91 -12.61
CA ASP A 186 4.66 27.57 -13.19
C ASP A 186 4.61 26.47 -12.12
N GLN A 187 5.30 26.70 -11.00
CA GLN A 187 5.33 25.79 -9.85
C GLN A 187 3.98 25.77 -9.12
N ALA A 188 3.39 26.94 -8.87
CA ALA A 188 2.06 27.03 -8.25
C ALA A 188 1.00 26.29 -9.09
N MET A 189 1.03 26.46 -10.42
CA MET A 189 0.15 25.75 -11.34
C MET A 189 0.30 24.22 -11.21
N ALA A 190 1.53 23.71 -11.08
CA ALA A 190 1.76 22.28 -10.91
C ALA A 190 1.16 21.76 -9.59
N PHE A 191 1.36 22.46 -8.47
CA PHE A 191 0.80 22.07 -7.18
C PHE A 191 -0.73 22.11 -7.15
N TYR A 192 -1.36 23.16 -7.69
CA TYR A 192 -2.81 23.17 -7.86
C TYR A 192 -3.28 22.05 -8.78
N GLY A 193 -2.51 21.74 -9.84
CA GLY A 193 -2.79 20.61 -10.74
C GLY A 193 -2.78 19.24 -10.05
N TYR A 194 -1.91 19.02 -9.06
CA TYR A 194 -1.91 17.78 -8.26
C TYR A 194 -3.21 17.57 -7.48
N LEU A 195 -3.91 18.65 -7.15
CA LEU A 195 -5.11 18.64 -6.32
C LEU A 195 -6.41 18.57 -7.12
N GLY A 196 -6.38 18.80 -8.44
CA GLY A 196 -7.53 18.68 -9.33
C GLY A 196 -8.72 19.53 -8.87
N ASP A 197 -9.84 18.87 -8.57
CA ASP A 197 -11.11 19.52 -8.19
C ASP A 197 -11.19 19.91 -6.70
N PHE A 198 -10.10 19.74 -5.94
CA PHE A 198 -10.06 20.14 -4.54
C PHE A 198 -10.20 21.67 -4.41
N LEU A 199 -11.23 22.13 -3.69
CA LEU A 199 -11.53 23.56 -3.53
C LEU A 199 -11.63 24.27 -4.91
N ASP A 200 -10.87 25.34 -5.10
CA ASP A 200 -10.79 26.13 -6.33
C ASP A 200 -9.48 25.89 -7.11
N CYS A 201 -8.79 24.76 -6.87
CA CYS A 201 -7.49 24.45 -7.48
C CYS A 201 -7.51 24.54 -9.02
N GLU A 202 -8.55 24.06 -9.69
CA GLU A 202 -8.66 24.18 -11.16
C GLU A 202 -8.65 25.65 -11.61
N ALA A 203 -9.40 26.51 -10.93
CA ALA A 203 -9.44 27.94 -11.22
C ALA A 203 -8.10 28.62 -10.90
N GLN A 204 -7.48 28.27 -9.76
CA GLN A 204 -6.17 28.79 -9.36
C GLN A 204 -5.07 28.37 -10.33
N ALA A 205 -5.08 27.12 -10.82
CA ALA A 205 -4.13 26.63 -11.82
C ALA A 205 -4.26 27.42 -13.13
N LYS A 206 -5.49 27.70 -13.56
CA LYS A 206 -5.76 28.52 -14.75
C LYS A 206 -5.27 29.96 -14.57
N GLU A 207 -5.52 30.57 -13.41
CA GLU A 207 -5.04 31.93 -13.11
C GLU A 207 -3.51 31.99 -13.10
N CYS A 208 -2.84 31.01 -12.48
CA CYS A 208 -1.38 30.89 -12.51
C CYS A 208 -0.86 30.75 -13.94
N LYS A 209 -1.53 29.95 -14.78
CA LYS A 209 -1.18 29.82 -16.20
C LYS A 209 -1.24 31.16 -16.93
N ASP A 210 -2.26 31.97 -16.68
CA ASP A 210 -2.40 33.28 -17.32
C ASP A 210 -1.32 34.27 -16.87
N PHE A 211 -0.99 34.30 -15.57
CA PHE A 211 0.13 35.10 -15.06
C PHE A 211 1.49 34.64 -15.59
N TYR A 212 1.69 33.33 -15.71
CA TYR A 212 2.92 32.78 -16.28
C TYR A 212 3.09 33.19 -17.76
N ARG A 213 2.00 33.15 -18.55
CA ARG A 213 2.02 33.62 -19.94
C ARG A 213 2.29 35.13 -20.05
N ASP A 214 1.77 35.94 -19.13
CA ASP A 214 2.09 37.37 -19.04
C ASP A 214 3.59 37.62 -18.76
N GLN A 215 4.19 36.85 -17.85
CA GLN A 215 5.63 36.92 -17.58
C GLN A 215 6.47 36.54 -18.80
N LEU A 216 6.12 35.44 -19.49
CA LEU A 216 6.81 35.02 -20.71
C LEU A 216 6.67 36.06 -21.83
N TYR A 217 5.48 36.66 -21.98
CA TYR A 217 5.25 37.72 -22.96
C TYR A 217 6.15 38.94 -22.66
N LYS A 218 6.19 39.40 -21.40
CA LYS A 218 7.09 40.49 -21.00
C LYS A 218 8.56 40.17 -21.23
N GLN A 219 8.97 38.91 -21.04
CA GLN A 219 10.33 38.48 -21.37
C GLN A 219 10.59 38.51 -22.88
N ALA A 220 9.63 38.07 -23.71
CA ALA A 220 9.72 38.17 -25.17
C ALA A 220 9.90 39.62 -25.64
N GLU A 221 9.19 40.57 -25.03
CA GLU A 221 9.36 42.01 -25.28
C GLU A 221 10.78 42.51 -24.93
N VAL A 222 11.34 42.05 -23.80
CA VAL A 222 12.71 42.41 -23.39
C VAL A 222 13.74 41.83 -24.37
N ILE A 223 13.57 40.59 -24.82
CA ILE A 223 14.44 39.94 -25.81
C ILE A 223 14.40 40.72 -27.13
N LEU A 224 13.20 41.08 -27.60
CA LEU A 224 13.01 41.87 -28.80
C LEU A 224 13.67 43.26 -28.70
N ALA A 225 13.49 43.94 -27.57
CA ALA A 225 14.14 45.23 -27.31
C ALA A 225 15.67 45.13 -27.25
N GLY A 226 16.20 43.96 -26.88
CA GLY A 226 17.62 43.63 -26.95
C GLY A 226 18.16 43.37 -28.37
N GLY A 227 17.27 43.24 -29.35
CA GLY A 227 17.60 43.06 -30.77
C GLY A 227 17.80 41.61 -31.21
N ASP A 228 17.57 40.63 -30.33
CA ASP A 228 17.63 39.21 -30.70
C ASP A 228 16.29 38.77 -31.32
N LEU A 229 16.18 38.98 -32.64
CA LEU A 229 14.95 38.72 -33.38
C LEU A 229 14.57 37.23 -33.39
N GLN A 230 15.55 36.32 -33.45
CA GLN A 230 15.29 34.89 -33.48
C GLN A 230 14.74 34.40 -32.13
N ALA A 231 15.38 34.78 -31.03
CA ALA A 231 14.90 34.40 -29.71
C ALA A 231 13.54 35.05 -29.38
N ALA A 232 13.29 36.27 -29.85
CA ALA A 232 11.98 36.91 -29.72
C ALA A 232 10.90 36.17 -30.53
N TYR A 233 11.22 35.76 -31.76
CA TYR A 233 10.32 34.95 -32.59
C TYR A 233 9.94 33.65 -31.87
N ASP A 234 10.94 32.90 -31.40
CA ASP A 234 10.70 31.63 -30.71
C ASP A 234 9.83 31.82 -29.45
N ALA A 235 10.07 32.90 -28.69
CA ALA A 235 9.30 33.23 -27.49
C ALA A 235 7.84 33.60 -27.79
N PHE A 236 7.57 34.46 -28.77
CA PHE A 236 6.19 34.80 -29.16
C PHE A 236 5.46 33.62 -29.81
N ASN A 237 6.16 32.84 -30.63
CA ASN A 237 5.63 31.63 -31.24
C ASN A 237 5.21 30.59 -30.18
N GLY A 238 5.99 30.45 -29.10
CA GLY A 238 5.62 29.62 -27.94
C GLY A 238 4.39 30.12 -27.17
N LEU A 239 3.93 31.34 -27.42
CA LEU A 239 2.79 31.98 -26.78
C LEU A 239 1.57 32.15 -27.70
N ILE A 240 1.51 31.44 -28.82
CA ILE A 240 0.33 31.45 -29.70
C ILE A 240 -0.96 31.18 -28.89
N GLY A 241 -2.00 31.98 -29.18
CA GLY A 241 -3.25 31.99 -28.42
C GLY A 241 -3.19 32.76 -27.10
N TYR A 242 -2.17 33.61 -26.89
CA TYR A 242 -2.08 34.59 -25.80
C TYR A 242 -1.81 35.99 -26.34
N SER A 243 -2.63 36.97 -25.94
CA SER A 243 -2.55 38.35 -26.45
C SER A 243 -2.47 38.38 -27.99
N ASP A 244 -1.58 39.19 -28.54
CA ASP A 244 -1.22 39.34 -29.95
C ASP A 244 0.04 38.54 -30.34
N SER A 245 0.50 37.58 -29.52
CA SER A 245 1.77 36.88 -29.73
C SER A 245 1.89 36.20 -31.11
N ALA A 246 0.78 35.71 -31.67
CA ALA A 246 0.76 35.14 -33.02
C ALA A 246 1.17 36.18 -34.08
N GLN A 247 0.57 37.37 -34.05
CA GLN A 247 0.93 38.46 -34.96
C GLN A 247 2.40 38.90 -34.76
N ARG A 248 2.85 38.99 -33.49
CA ARG A 248 4.25 39.34 -33.18
C ARG A 248 5.22 38.32 -33.75
N ALA A 249 4.89 37.03 -33.69
CA ALA A 249 5.70 35.96 -34.27
C ALA A 249 5.73 36.05 -35.81
N ASP A 250 4.59 36.29 -36.46
CA ASP A 250 4.52 36.44 -37.92
C ASP A 250 5.35 37.63 -38.42
N ASP A 251 5.25 38.78 -37.74
CA ASP A 251 6.03 39.97 -38.07
C ASP A 251 7.54 39.71 -37.99
N LEU A 252 7.99 38.96 -36.96
CA LEU A 252 9.38 38.59 -36.78
C LEU A 252 9.85 37.54 -37.79
N ALA A 253 8.99 36.58 -38.15
CA ALA A 253 9.28 35.58 -39.18
C ALA A 253 9.58 36.25 -40.53
N ILE A 254 8.83 37.28 -40.91
CA ILE A 254 9.07 38.07 -42.13
C ILE A 254 10.45 38.74 -42.08
N LEU A 255 10.81 39.34 -40.94
CA LEU A 255 12.11 39.99 -40.76
C LEU A 255 13.28 39.00 -40.83
N LEU A 256 13.07 37.77 -40.36
CA LEU A 256 14.06 36.69 -40.35
C LEU A 256 14.11 35.90 -41.67
N GLY A 257 13.12 36.08 -42.55
CA GLY A 257 12.98 35.30 -43.78
C GLY A 257 12.54 33.85 -43.55
N ILE A 258 11.80 33.59 -42.46
CA ILE A 258 11.20 32.30 -42.14
C ILE A 258 9.87 32.19 -42.89
N GLU A 259 9.66 31.10 -43.64
CA GLU A 259 8.36 30.84 -44.28
C GLU A 259 7.31 30.49 -43.20
N THR A 260 6.34 31.38 -42.99
CA THR A 260 5.16 31.10 -42.15
C THR A 260 4.15 30.29 -42.96
N VAL A 261 3.77 29.11 -42.47
CA VAL A 261 2.71 28.32 -43.13
C VAL A 261 1.37 28.98 -42.83
N ASP A 262 0.77 29.59 -43.85
CA ASP A 262 -0.55 30.22 -43.77
C ASP A 262 -1.61 29.12 -43.56
N GLU A 263 -2.11 28.93 -42.33
CA GLU A 263 -3.27 28.08 -42.04
C GLU A 263 -4.56 28.82 -42.42
N SER A 264 -4.70 29.12 -43.71
CA SER A 264 -5.98 29.47 -44.32
C SER A 264 -6.46 28.29 -45.18
N ASN A 265 -7.10 27.30 -44.55
CA ASN A 265 -8.09 26.39 -45.16
C ASN A 265 -8.94 25.68 -44.10
#